data_AF-A0A843T5G4-F1
#
_entry.id   AF-A0A843T5G4-F1
#
_cell.length_a   1.000
_cell.length_b   1.000
_cell.length_c   1.000
_cell.angle_alpha   90.00
_cell.angle_beta   90.00
_cell.angle_gamma   90.00
#
_symmetry.space_group_name_H-M   'P 1'
#
loop_
_entity.id
_entity.type
_entity.pdbx_description
1 polymer ?
#
loop_
_entity_poly.entity_id
_entity_poly.type
_entity_poly.pdbx_seq_one_letter_code
_entity_poly.pdbx_strand_id
1 'polypeptide(L)'
;MFTSILIANRGEIAVRIIRAARELGIRTIAVYSEADRLAPHVLAADEAYLIGPAPSAESYLRGDRIVDVALRAGADAIHPGYGFLAERAPFIRQVRDAGLVFVGPSAEAVEAMGDKTAARRRMIAAGVPVVPGTSDPLADAAEARQAAEEIGYPVLLKAAAGGGGKGMRIVQSSAEIESAFGSAGREAKSAFGDDAVYVEKYLAGPRHLEIQILADRAGTTVHLGERECSIQRRHQKLVEEAPSAVLTADERFAMGATAVAAGRAVQYEGAGTVEFLYQHGAFYFLEMNTRIQVEHPVTELVTGIDLVQWQIRIAAGEALNFAQTDVSFRGHAIECRITSEDPANSFLPSAGRIEWLEIPSGAGVRWDGGIARGYEIGLHYDPMLAKVIVHAPSRELAIDRMRRALTELRVVGVETSAPFHLRVMEEADFRAGKLDILYLDRHGDELTDFEPSDEELRVVALATVLLEEERRARRSITRIDHGDALGSGWSGRGGWTGR
;
A
#
# COMPACT_ATOMS: atom_id res chain seq x y z
N MET A 1 28.24 5.84 6.62
CA MET A 1 27.13 6.30 5.76
C MET A 1 27.46 6.03 4.30
N PHE A 2 26.48 5.69 3.49
CA PHE A 2 26.66 5.54 2.03
C PHE A 2 26.93 6.89 1.36
N THR A 3 27.59 6.87 0.22
CA THR A 3 27.74 8.03 -0.68
C THR A 3 26.63 8.06 -1.72
N SER A 4 26.14 6.90 -2.15
CA SER A 4 25.05 6.79 -3.12
C SER A 4 24.19 5.55 -2.95
N ILE A 5 22.92 5.68 -3.32
CA ILE A 5 21.89 4.64 -3.18
C ILE A 5 21.04 4.56 -4.43
N LEU A 6 20.85 3.35 -4.94
CA LEU A 6 19.91 3.06 -6.01
C LEU A 6 18.56 2.64 -5.41
N ILE A 7 17.48 3.19 -5.94
CA ILE A 7 16.12 2.86 -5.54
C ILE A 7 15.56 1.89 -6.57
N ALA A 8 15.46 0.61 -6.21
CA ALA A 8 14.94 -0.46 -7.07
C ALA A 8 13.40 -0.55 -7.00
N ASN A 9 12.73 0.60 -7.19
CA ASN A 9 11.29 0.73 -7.14
C ASN A 9 10.81 1.95 -7.95
N ARG A 10 9.50 2.22 -7.93
CA ARG A 10 8.83 3.32 -8.64
C ARG A 10 7.81 4.03 -7.75
N GLY A 11 7.16 5.06 -8.28
CA GLY A 11 6.00 5.68 -7.67
C GLY A 11 6.31 6.36 -6.33
N GLU A 12 5.34 6.39 -5.42
CA GLU A 12 5.43 7.14 -4.16
C GLU A 12 6.60 6.67 -3.29
N ILE A 13 6.79 5.36 -3.15
CA ILE A 13 7.83 4.82 -2.27
C ILE A 13 9.23 5.16 -2.76
N ALA A 14 9.42 5.24 -4.08
CA ALA A 14 10.69 5.69 -4.62
C ALA A 14 10.95 7.16 -4.28
N VAL A 15 9.94 8.03 -4.39
CA VAL A 15 10.04 9.43 -3.95
C VAL A 15 10.33 9.52 -2.45
N ARG A 16 9.66 8.72 -1.62
CA ARG A 16 9.86 8.66 -0.17
C ARG A 16 11.30 8.30 0.21
N ILE A 17 11.89 7.31 -0.46
CA ILE A 17 13.29 6.89 -0.25
C ILE A 17 14.26 7.96 -0.73
N ILE A 18 14.01 8.57 -1.90
CA ILE A 18 14.84 9.67 -2.42
C ILE A 18 14.88 10.83 -1.42
N ARG A 19 13.74 11.20 -0.82
CA ARG A 19 13.68 12.25 0.21
C ARG A 19 14.54 11.90 1.45
N ALA A 20 14.37 10.70 2.01
CA ALA A 20 15.18 10.26 3.15
C ALA A 20 16.69 10.25 2.84
N ALA A 21 17.07 9.71 1.68
CA ALA A 21 18.46 9.65 1.26
C ALA A 21 19.07 11.04 1.10
N ARG A 22 18.34 12.00 0.53
CA ARG A 22 18.79 13.38 0.38
C ARG A 22 18.99 14.10 1.70
N GLU A 23 18.09 13.91 2.67
CA GLU A 23 18.24 14.47 4.02
C GLU A 23 19.47 13.90 4.74
N LEU A 24 19.85 12.66 4.41
CA LEU A 24 21.10 12.03 4.87
C LEU A 24 22.34 12.40 4.03
N GLY A 25 22.20 13.26 3.01
CA GLY A 25 23.30 13.70 2.15
C GLY A 25 23.79 12.63 1.15
N ILE A 26 22.95 11.65 0.81
CA ILE A 26 23.28 10.51 -0.06
C ILE A 26 22.79 10.81 -1.49
N ARG A 27 23.64 10.61 -2.49
CA ARG A 27 23.27 10.72 -3.92
C ARG A 27 22.27 9.62 -4.30
N THR A 28 21.23 9.98 -5.02
CA THR A 28 20.09 9.10 -5.34
C THR A 28 20.06 8.71 -6.81
N ILE A 29 19.85 7.42 -7.07
CA ILE A 29 19.77 6.85 -8.42
C ILE A 29 18.43 6.16 -8.59
N ALA A 30 17.59 6.63 -9.53
CA ALA A 30 16.35 5.98 -9.89
C ALA A 30 16.54 4.99 -11.04
N VAL A 31 15.71 3.95 -11.05
CA VAL A 31 15.47 3.13 -12.25
C VAL A 31 14.05 3.36 -12.75
N TYR A 32 13.86 3.21 -14.06
CA TYR A 32 12.54 3.37 -14.66
C TYR A 32 12.32 2.51 -15.88
N SER A 33 11.07 2.18 -16.15
CA SER A 33 10.61 1.57 -17.40
C SER A 33 10.27 2.65 -18.45
N GLU A 34 10.09 2.28 -19.71
CA GLU A 34 9.67 3.25 -20.75
C GLU A 34 8.40 4.03 -20.38
N ALA A 35 7.43 3.38 -19.73
CA ALA A 35 6.18 4.00 -19.29
C ALA A 35 6.37 5.02 -18.14
N ASP A 36 7.41 4.85 -17.31
CA ASP A 36 7.68 5.74 -16.18
C ASP A 36 8.68 6.85 -16.51
N ARG A 37 9.02 7.08 -17.79
CA ARG A 37 10.04 8.06 -18.20
C ARG A 37 9.83 9.46 -17.61
N LEU A 38 8.57 9.86 -17.42
CA LEU A 38 8.18 11.17 -16.87
C LEU A 38 7.59 11.05 -15.45
N ALA A 39 7.75 9.90 -14.79
CA ALA A 39 7.23 9.69 -13.44
C ALA A 39 7.97 10.57 -12.43
N PRO A 40 7.28 11.06 -11.37
CA PRO A 40 7.90 11.93 -10.37
C PRO A 40 9.17 11.38 -9.73
N HIS A 41 9.29 10.07 -9.51
CA HIS A 41 10.52 9.49 -8.92
C HIS A 41 11.75 9.60 -9.82
N VAL A 42 11.54 9.57 -11.15
CA VAL A 42 12.60 9.75 -12.15
C VAL A 42 13.12 11.18 -12.12
N LEU A 43 12.20 12.15 -12.06
CA LEU A 43 12.52 13.57 -11.99
C LEU A 43 13.06 13.98 -10.61
N ALA A 44 12.73 13.21 -9.58
CA ALA A 44 13.16 13.47 -8.22
C ALA A 44 14.57 12.97 -7.95
N ALA A 45 15.10 11.93 -8.58
CA ALA A 45 16.45 11.43 -8.31
C ALA A 45 17.55 12.34 -8.91
N ASP A 46 18.80 12.16 -8.47
CA ASP A 46 19.95 12.89 -9.02
C ASP A 46 20.37 12.33 -10.39
N GLU A 47 20.17 11.02 -10.59
CA GLU A 47 20.37 10.32 -11.85
C GLU A 47 19.27 9.26 -12.06
N ALA A 48 18.95 8.93 -13.32
CA ALA A 48 17.95 7.92 -13.62
C ALA A 48 18.30 7.07 -14.86
N TYR A 49 18.04 5.77 -14.77
CA TYR A 49 18.42 4.79 -15.81
C TYR A 49 17.23 3.94 -16.27
N LEU A 50 17.09 3.81 -17.59
CA LEU A 50 16.08 2.96 -18.21
C LEU A 50 16.44 1.48 -18.03
N ILE A 51 15.52 0.69 -17.50
CA ILE A 51 15.72 -0.76 -17.24
C ILE A 51 14.89 -1.69 -18.12
N GLY A 52 14.01 -1.15 -18.97
CA GLY A 52 13.25 -1.97 -19.92
C GLY A 52 11.89 -1.37 -20.32
N PRO A 53 11.08 -2.15 -21.07
CA PRO A 53 9.73 -1.76 -21.45
C PRO A 53 8.77 -1.76 -20.24
N ALA A 54 7.53 -1.34 -20.47
CA ALA A 54 6.51 -1.17 -19.43
C ALA A 54 6.19 -2.45 -18.61
N PRO A 55 6.13 -3.67 -19.18
CA PRO A 55 5.82 -4.86 -18.38
C PRO A 55 6.84 -5.08 -17.24
N SER A 56 6.37 -5.18 -16.00
CA SER A 56 7.23 -5.32 -14.82
C SER A 56 8.15 -6.54 -14.88
N ALA A 57 7.69 -7.65 -15.49
CA ALA A 57 8.49 -8.86 -15.72
C ALA A 57 9.73 -8.62 -16.60
N GLU A 58 9.69 -7.57 -17.43
CA GLU A 58 10.76 -7.17 -18.34
C GLU A 58 11.52 -5.93 -17.86
N SER A 59 11.11 -5.32 -16.74
CA SER A 59 11.72 -4.12 -16.15
C SER A 59 11.96 -4.27 -14.64
N TYR A 60 11.04 -3.84 -13.78
CA TYR A 60 11.24 -3.77 -12.32
C TYR A 60 11.47 -5.14 -11.63
N LEU A 61 11.15 -6.25 -12.28
CA LEU A 61 11.44 -7.61 -11.81
C LEU A 61 12.75 -8.20 -12.40
N ARG A 62 13.49 -7.42 -13.20
CA ARG A 62 14.80 -7.80 -13.77
C ARG A 62 15.94 -7.40 -12.85
N GLY A 63 16.14 -8.19 -11.80
CA GLY A 63 17.20 -7.99 -10.81
C GLY A 63 18.60 -7.88 -11.44
N ASP A 64 18.86 -8.64 -12.50
CA ASP A 64 20.08 -8.55 -13.30
C ASP A 64 20.32 -7.17 -13.91
N ARG A 65 19.29 -6.54 -14.47
CA ARG A 65 19.41 -5.19 -15.04
C ARG A 65 19.57 -4.13 -13.96
N ILE A 66 18.88 -4.29 -12.83
CA ILE A 66 18.97 -3.35 -11.71
C ILE A 66 20.37 -3.38 -11.11
N VAL A 67 20.96 -4.57 -10.92
CA VAL A 67 22.33 -4.71 -10.43
C VAL A 67 23.35 -4.17 -11.43
N ASP A 68 23.18 -4.41 -12.74
CA ASP A 68 24.04 -3.80 -13.77
C ASP A 68 24.03 -2.26 -13.69
N VAL A 69 22.86 -1.65 -13.57
CA VAL A 69 22.73 -0.20 -13.40
C VAL A 69 23.40 0.26 -12.11
N ALA A 70 23.18 -0.42 -10.98
CA ALA A 70 23.79 -0.06 -9.71
C ALA A 70 25.32 -0.02 -9.79
N LEU A 71 25.92 -1.04 -10.42
CA LEU A 71 27.38 -1.11 -10.63
C LEU A 71 27.88 0.00 -11.54
N ARG A 72 27.21 0.24 -12.68
CA ARG A 72 27.61 1.28 -13.64
C ARG A 72 27.47 2.70 -13.09
N ALA A 73 26.45 2.94 -12.29
CA ALA A 73 26.20 4.22 -11.63
C ALA A 73 27.05 4.42 -10.36
N GLY A 74 27.80 3.39 -9.94
CA GLY A 74 28.63 3.42 -8.74
C GLY A 74 27.83 3.57 -7.45
N ALA A 75 26.68 2.88 -7.35
CA ALA A 75 25.87 2.85 -6.13
C ALA A 75 26.59 2.05 -5.03
N ASP A 76 26.43 2.45 -3.76
CA ASP A 76 26.91 1.64 -2.62
C ASP A 76 25.85 0.64 -2.14
N ALA A 77 24.58 1.04 -2.28
CA ALA A 77 23.45 0.29 -1.75
C ALA A 77 22.24 0.31 -2.69
N ILE A 78 21.38 -0.70 -2.57
CA ILE A 78 20.07 -0.79 -3.23
C ILE A 78 18.98 -0.81 -2.17
N HIS A 79 18.06 0.15 -2.25
CA HIS A 79 16.83 0.13 -1.47
C HIS A 79 15.67 -0.37 -2.34
N PRO A 80 14.98 -1.47 -1.96
CA PRO A 80 13.97 -2.07 -2.81
C PRO A 80 12.56 -1.51 -2.61
N GLY A 81 12.35 -0.56 -1.68
CA GLY A 81 11.00 -0.16 -1.23
C GLY A 81 10.17 -1.35 -0.78
N TYR A 82 8.95 -1.46 -1.31
CA TYR A 82 8.04 -2.57 -1.09
C TYR A 82 7.54 -3.16 -2.43
N GLY A 83 7.04 -4.39 -2.41
CA GLY A 83 6.67 -5.10 -3.64
C GLY A 83 7.88 -5.42 -4.53
N PHE A 84 7.64 -5.73 -5.80
CA PHE A 84 8.68 -6.11 -6.78
C PHE A 84 9.71 -7.12 -6.24
N LEU A 85 10.95 -6.67 -6.02
CA LEU A 85 12.07 -7.50 -5.60
C LEU A 85 12.39 -7.39 -4.10
N ALA A 86 11.61 -6.64 -3.32
CA ALA A 86 11.87 -6.36 -1.91
C ALA A 86 11.94 -7.60 -1.02
N GLU A 87 11.22 -8.67 -1.38
CA GLU A 87 11.17 -9.92 -0.62
C GLU A 87 11.64 -11.10 -1.47
N ARG A 88 12.60 -10.85 -2.40
CA ARG A 88 13.14 -11.88 -3.30
C ARG A 88 14.55 -12.26 -2.87
N ALA A 89 14.66 -13.31 -2.07
CA ALA A 89 15.95 -13.80 -1.60
C ALA A 89 17.02 -14.03 -2.70
N PRO A 90 16.69 -14.53 -3.91
CA PRO A 90 17.67 -14.60 -5.01
C PRO A 90 18.22 -13.24 -5.43
N PHE A 91 17.39 -12.19 -5.42
CA PHE A 91 17.84 -10.83 -5.71
C PHE A 91 18.73 -10.28 -4.59
N ILE A 92 18.39 -10.53 -3.33
CA ILE A 92 19.22 -10.12 -2.18
C ILE A 92 20.62 -10.74 -2.28
N ARG A 93 20.71 -12.03 -2.61
CA ARG A 93 21.99 -12.72 -2.85
C ARG A 93 22.74 -12.08 -4.02
N GLN A 94 22.04 -11.82 -5.13
CA GLN A 94 22.64 -11.16 -6.31
C GLN A 94 23.23 -9.78 -6.00
N VAL A 95 22.54 -8.95 -5.20
CA VAL A 95 23.03 -7.64 -4.75
C VAL A 95 24.31 -7.81 -3.92
N ARG A 96 24.32 -8.76 -2.97
CA ARG A 96 25.49 -9.04 -2.13
C ARG A 96 26.68 -9.58 -2.93
N ASP A 97 26.44 -10.48 -3.87
CA ASP A 97 27.46 -11.08 -4.74
C ASP A 97 28.10 -10.03 -5.66
N ALA A 98 27.37 -8.97 -5.98
CA ALA A 98 27.88 -7.80 -6.71
C ALA A 98 28.67 -6.81 -5.83
N GLY A 99 28.82 -7.08 -4.52
CA GLY A 99 29.51 -6.20 -3.58
C GLY A 99 28.69 -4.98 -3.14
N LEU A 100 27.39 -4.96 -3.40
CA LEU A 100 26.47 -3.89 -3.02
C LEU A 100 25.76 -4.24 -1.70
N VAL A 101 25.30 -3.21 -0.97
CA VAL A 101 24.48 -3.41 0.23
C VAL A 101 22.99 -3.45 -0.12
N PHE A 102 22.28 -4.48 0.30
CA PHE A 102 20.82 -4.51 0.26
C PHE A 102 20.26 -3.81 1.50
N VAL A 103 19.42 -2.79 1.32
CA VAL A 103 18.75 -2.07 2.43
C VAL A 103 17.49 -2.83 2.84
N GLY A 104 17.66 -3.82 3.70
CA GLY A 104 16.62 -4.71 4.20
C GLY A 104 17.20 -5.92 4.92
N PRO A 105 16.36 -6.91 5.28
CA PRO A 105 16.83 -8.12 5.95
C PRO A 105 17.67 -9.01 5.02
N SER A 106 18.33 -10.01 5.62
CA SER A 106 19.11 -11.00 4.88
C SER A 106 18.23 -11.91 4.01
N ALA A 107 18.82 -12.52 2.98
CA ALA A 107 18.14 -13.50 2.14
C ALA A 107 17.61 -14.69 2.96
N GLU A 108 18.37 -15.09 3.97
CA GLU A 108 18.05 -16.16 4.90
C GLU A 108 16.83 -15.81 5.78
N ALA A 109 16.72 -14.57 6.24
CA ALA A 109 15.56 -14.11 7.01
C ALA A 109 14.30 -14.04 6.14
N VAL A 110 14.42 -13.59 4.89
CA VAL A 110 13.31 -13.59 3.92
C VAL A 110 12.85 -15.00 3.59
N GLU A 111 13.77 -15.93 3.31
CA GLU A 111 13.43 -17.35 3.06
C GLU A 111 12.78 -18.01 4.28
N ALA A 112 13.26 -17.71 5.48
CA ALA A 112 12.71 -18.25 6.72
C ALA A 112 11.23 -17.88 6.94
N MET A 113 10.79 -16.74 6.40
CA MET A 113 9.41 -16.26 6.51
C MET A 113 8.56 -16.48 5.25
N GLY A 114 9.17 -16.85 4.13
CA GLY A 114 8.46 -17.11 2.87
C GLY A 114 7.72 -18.46 2.82
N ASP A 115 8.18 -19.46 3.58
CA ASP A 115 7.47 -20.75 3.73
C ASP A 115 6.53 -20.69 4.94
N LYS A 116 5.21 -20.73 4.68
CA LYS A 116 4.18 -20.59 5.72
C LYS A 116 4.29 -21.64 6.82
N THR A 117 4.62 -22.89 6.48
CA THR A 117 4.69 -23.99 7.44
C THR A 117 5.96 -23.88 8.29
N ALA A 118 7.11 -23.58 7.67
CA ALA A 118 8.36 -23.35 8.38
C ALA A 118 8.30 -22.10 9.26
N ALA A 119 7.72 -21.02 8.75
CA ALA A 119 7.47 -19.79 9.50
C ALA A 119 6.59 -20.07 10.72
N ARG A 120 5.46 -20.79 10.55
CA ARG A 120 4.57 -21.17 11.66
C ARG A 120 5.31 -21.96 12.74
N ARG A 121 6.08 -22.99 12.38
CA ARG A 121 6.87 -23.78 13.35
C ARG A 121 7.86 -22.91 14.11
N ARG A 122 8.55 -22.01 13.42
CA ARG A 122 9.51 -21.08 14.02
C ARG A 122 8.84 -20.10 14.97
N MET A 123 7.68 -19.55 14.59
CA MET A 123 6.88 -18.67 15.43
C MET A 123 6.41 -19.39 16.71
N ILE A 124 5.89 -20.61 16.60
CA ILE A 124 5.53 -21.43 17.78
C ILE A 124 6.75 -21.64 18.69
N ALA A 125 7.89 -22.02 18.13
CA ALA A 125 9.13 -22.22 18.90
C ALA A 125 9.62 -20.92 19.59
N ALA A 126 9.31 -19.76 19.02
CA ALA A 126 9.60 -18.45 19.58
C ALA A 126 8.56 -17.96 20.61
N GLY A 127 7.54 -18.77 20.92
CA GLY A 127 6.45 -18.40 21.84
C GLY A 127 5.45 -17.40 21.24
N VAL A 128 5.46 -17.23 19.91
CA VAL A 128 4.52 -16.36 19.21
C VAL A 128 3.19 -17.11 19.04
N PRO A 129 2.06 -16.57 19.55
CA PRO A 129 0.77 -17.21 19.39
C PRO A 129 0.40 -17.35 17.91
N VAL A 130 -0.01 -18.54 17.49
CA VAL A 130 -0.53 -18.82 16.14
C VAL A 130 -1.99 -19.26 16.27
N VAL A 131 -2.75 -19.19 15.18
CA VAL A 131 -4.14 -19.66 15.19
C VAL A 131 -4.17 -21.13 15.65
N PRO A 132 -4.97 -21.47 16.69
CA PRO A 132 -5.08 -22.83 17.18
C PRO A 132 -5.50 -23.76 16.05
N GLY A 133 -4.77 -24.85 15.86
CA GLY A 133 -4.98 -25.72 14.71
C GLY A 133 -3.94 -26.82 14.63
N THR A 134 -4.22 -27.83 13.82
CA THR A 134 -3.31 -28.96 13.62
C THR A 134 -2.07 -28.51 12.87
N SER A 135 -0.92 -29.07 13.26
CA SER A 135 0.37 -28.77 12.64
C SER A 135 0.67 -29.65 11.43
N ASP A 136 0.07 -30.84 11.41
CA ASP A 136 0.20 -31.82 10.34
C ASP A 136 -1.15 -32.01 9.63
N PRO A 137 -1.13 -32.45 8.35
CA PRO A 137 -2.33 -32.86 7.66
C PRO A 137 -3.06 -33.98 8.40
N LEU A 138 -4.39 -33.88 8.42
CA LEU A 138 -5.29 -34.86 9.01
C LEU A 138 -5.38 -36.09 8.09
N ALA A 139 -5.36 -37.29 8.67
CA ALA A 139 -5.48 -38.55 7.94
C ALA A 139 -6.91 -38.80 7.46
N ASP A 140 -7.92 -38.47 8.27
CA ASP A 140 -9.32 -38.70 7.96
C ASP A 140 -10.29 -37.73 8.69
N ALA A 141 -11.58 -37.89 8.40
CA ALA A 141 -12.64 -37.09 9.00
C ALA A 141 -12.85 -37.35 10.51
N ALA A 142 -12.41 -38.51 11.03
CA ALA A 142 -12.51 -38.80 12.46
C ALA A 142 -11.45 -38.03 13.24
N GLU A 143 -10.22 -37.98 12.73
CA GLU A 143 -9.16 -37.13 13.27
C GLU A 143 -9.54 -35.64 13.18
N ALA A 144 -10.13 -35.22 12.05
CA ALA A 144 -10.64 -33.85 11.87
C ALA A 144 -11.70 -33.50 12.94
N ARG A 145 -12.58 -34.45 13.27
CA ARG A 145 -13.63 -34.26 14.28
C ARG A 145 -13.02 -34.09 15.68
N GLN A 146 -12.08 -34.95 16.05
CA GLN A 146 -11.40 -34.86 17.35
C GLN A 146 -10.68 -33.51 17.49
N ALA A 147 -9.88 -33.13 16.49
CA ALA A 147 -9.16 -31.86 16.51
C ALA A 147 -10.12 -30.66 16.58
N ALA A 148 -11.24 -30.70 15.85
CA ALA A 148 -12.25 -29.64 15.90
C ALA A 148 -12.96 -29.54 17.26
N GLU A 149 -13.15 -30.66 17.97
CA GLU A 149 -13.71 -30.68 19.33
C GLU A 149 -12.72 -30.13 20.36
N GLU A 150 -11.42 -30.41 20.21
CA GLU A 150 -10.35 -29.85 21.06
C GLU A 150 -10.17 -28.34 20.84
N ILE A 151 -10.22 -27.88 19.59
CA ILE A 151 -10.12 -26.44 19.23
C ILE A 151 -11.40 -25.68 19.59
N GLY A 152 -12.54 -26.37 19.51
CA GLY A 152 -13.88 -25.81 19.65
C GLY A 152 -14.39 -25.15 18.37
N TYR A 153 -15.67 -25.39 18.04
CA TYR A 153 -16.35 -24.80 16.89
C TYR A 153 -16.62 -23.28 17.05
N PRO A 154 -16.85 -22.55 15.93
CA PRO A 154 -16.61 -22.99 14.55
C PRO A 154 -15.12 -23.16 14.25
N VAL A 155 -14.82 -24.05 13.31
CA VAL A 155 -13.47 -24.31 12.80
C VAL A 155 -13.42 -24.13 11.28
N LEU A 156 -12.22 -23.99 10.75
CA LEU A 156 -11.95 -23.83 9.32
C LEU A 156 -11.08 -24.99 8.85
N LEU A 157 -11.62 -25.81 7.96
CA LEU A 157 -10.84 -26.80 7.23
C LEU A 157 -10.15 -26.10 6.06
N LYS A 158 -8.85 -26.33 5.89
CA LYS A 158 -8.03 -25.73 4.84
C LYS A 158 -7.18 -26.78 4.12
N ALA A 159 -7.05 -26.63 2.81
CA ALA A 159 -6.08 -27.37 2.01
C ALA A 159 -4.64 -26.99 2.38
N ALA A 160 -3.75 -27.97 2.55
CA ALA A 160 -2.34 -27.75 2.91
C ALA A 160 -1.55 -27.04 1.80
N ALA A 161 -1.78 -27.42 0.53
CA ALA A 161 -1.16 -26.80 -0.64
C ALA A 161 -1.91 -25.56 -1.17
N GLY A 162 -2.97 -25.12 -0.49
CA GLY A 162 -3.91 -24.13 -1.01
C GLY A 162 -3.57 -22.67 -0.73
N GLY A 163 -4.01 -21.78 -1.63
CA GLY A 163 -3.96 -20.33 -1.50
C GLY A 163 -5.13 -19.65 -2.21
N GLY A 164 -5.44 -18.40 -1.84
CA GLY A 164 -6.49 -17.61 -2.49
C GLY A 164 -7.93 -18.06 -2.23
N GLY A 165 -8.18 -18.63 -1.05
CA GLY A 165 -9.54 -18.98 -0.59
C GLY A 165 -10.11 -20.30 -1.09
N LYS A 166 -9.42 -21.00 -1.99
CA LYS A 166 -9.84 -22.30 -2.53
C LYS A 166 -9.55 -23.43 -1.56
N GLY A 167 -10.45 -24.39 -1.45
CA GLY A 167 -10.32 -25.56 -0.56
C GLY A 167 -10.47 -25.21 0.93
N MET A 168 -11.23 -24.15 1.25
CA MET A 168 -11.56 -23.78 2.63
C MET A 168 -13.03 -24.05 2.95
N ARG A 169 -13.34 -24.60 4.13
CA ARG A 169 -14.71 -24.84 4.60
C ARG A 169 -14.86 -24.47 6.06
N ILE A 170 -15.77 -23.54 6.34
CA ILE A 170 -16.19 -23.24 7.70
C ILE A 170 -17.09 -24.38 8.16
N VAL A 171 -16.80 -24.93 9.32
CA VAL A 171 -17.56 -26.00 9.95
C VAL A 171 -18.10 -25.47 11.28
N GLN A 172 -19.43 -25.41 11.39
CA GLN A 172 -20.10 -24.86 12.57
C GLN A 172 -20.32 -25.91 13.67
N SER A 173 -20.34 -27.20 13.29
CA SER A 173 -20.62 -28.29 14.23
C SER A 173 -20.02 -29.64 13.80
N SER A 174 -19.93 -30.58 14.74
CA SER A 174 -19.43 -31.95 14.52
C SER A 174 -20.21 -32.73 13.44
N ALA A 175 -21.47 -32.35 13.18
CA ALA A 175 -22.30 -32.98 12.14
C ALA A 175 -21.83 -32.64 10.71
N GLU A 176 -21.14 -31.52 10.51
CA GLU A 176 -20.72 -31.03 9.19
C GLU A 176 -19.33 -31.55 8.77
N ILE A 177 -18.51 -32.03 9.72
CA ILE A 177 -17.10 -32.38 9.51
C ILE A 177 -16.90 -33.37 8.35
N GLU A 178 -17.68 -34.45 8.31
CA GLU A 178 -17.45 -35.54 7.36
C GLU A 178 -17.67 -35.08 5.91
N SER A 179 -18.74 -34.31 5.67
CA SER A 179 -19.03 -33.72 4.37
C SER A 179 -18.01 -32.64 4.01
N ALA A 180 -17.66 -31.76 4.96
CA ALA A 180 -16.74 -30.66 4.75
C ALA A 180 -15.32 -31.14 4.45
N PHE A 181 -14.82 -32.15 5.16
CA PHE A 181 -13.50 -32.76 4.97
C PHE A 181 -13.38 -33.37 3.56
N GLY A 182 -14.36 -34.20 3.18
CA GLY A 182 -14.37 -34.80 1.84
C GLY A 182 -14.48 -33.77 0.72
N SER A 183 -15.25 -32.69 0.93
CA SER A 183 -15.38 -31.59 -0.03
C SER A 183 -14.08 -30.79 -0.17
N ALA A 184 -13.46 -30.40 0.96
CA ALA A 184 -12.20 -29.67 0.98
C ALA A 184 -11.07 -30.45 0.30
N GLY A 185 -10.93 -31.75 0.61
CA GLY A 185 -9.90 -32.60 0.00
C GLY A 185 -10.07 -32.77 -1.51
N ARG A 186 -11.31 -32.95 -2.01
CA ARG A 186 -11.58 -33.03 -3.47
C ARG A 186 -11.24 -31.73 -4.19
N GLU A 187 -11.62 -30.58 -3.61
CA GLU A 187 -11.30 -29.27 -4.17
C GLU A 187 -9.79 -29.01 -4.17
N ALA A 188 -9.10 -29.36 -3.09
CA ALA A 188 -7.65 -29.26 -2.97
C ALA A 188 -6.95 -30.10 -4.04
N LYS A 189 -7.36 -31.36 -4.20
CA LYS A 189 -6.81 -32.27 -5.21
C LYS A 189 -7.00 -31.74 -6.62
N SER A 190 -8.19 -31.23 -6.92
CA SER A 190 -8.51 -30.68 -8.24
C SER A 190 -7.75 -29.40 -8.55
N ALA A 191 -7.49 -28.57 -7.55
CA ALA A 191 -6.85 -27.26 -7.74
C ALA A 191 -5.31 -27.32 -7.65
N PHE A 192 -4.78 -28.20 -6.80
CA PHE A 192 -3.37 -28.19 -6.39
C PHE A 192 -2.68 -29.55 -6.50
N GLY A 193 -3.40 -30.62 -6.86
CA GLY A 193 -2.85 -31.98 -6.97
C GLY A 193 -2.57 -32.65 -5.63
N ASP A 194 -2.96 -32.03 -4.52
CA ASP A 194 -2.75 -32.48 -3.14
C ASP A 194 -4.09 -32.44 -2.39
N ASP A 195 -4.48 -33.55 -1.77
CA ASP A 195 -5.71 -33.69 -0.98
C ASP A 195 -5.51 -33.50 0.53
N ALA A 196 -4.30 -33.15 0.97
CA ALA A 196 -4.00 -32.87 2.38
C ALA A 196 -4.85 -31.70 2.92
N VAL A 197 -5.53 -31.93 4.06
CA VAL A 197 -6.37 -30.96 4.76
C VAL A 197 -5.93 -30.86 6.22
N TYR A 198 -5.94 -29.65 6.77
CA TYR A 198 -5.73 -29.38 8.20
C TYR A 198 -6.89 -28.55 8.76
N VAL A 199 -7.01 -28.49 10.09
CA VAL A 199 -8.06 -27.71 10.77
C VAL A 199 -7.45 -26.61 11.61
N GLU A 200 -8.06 -25.43 11.56
CA GLU A 200 -7.73 -24.27 12.40
C GLU A 200 -8.99 -23.69 13.02
N LYS A 201 -8.83 -22.91 14.10
CA LYS A 201 -9.90 -22.11 14.66
C LYS A 201 -10.41 -21.13 13.60
N TYR A 202 -11.72 -21.08 13.41
CA TYR A 202 -12.32 -20.04 12.58
C TYR A 202 -12.46 -18.76 13.40
N LEU A 203 -11.80 -17.70 12.95
CA LEU A 203 -11.96 -16.35 13.49
C LEU A 203 -13.02 -15.64 12.64
N ALA A 204 -14.17 -15.33 13.25
CA ALA A 204 -15.30 -14.72 12.55
C ALA A 204 -15.12 -13.20 12.51
N GLY A 205 -14.64 -12.65 11.39
CA GLY A 205 -14.35 -11.21 11.27
C GLY A 205 -13.31 -10.73 12.30
N PRO A 206 -12.09 -11.29 12.32
CA PRO A 206 -11.01 -10.73 13.13
C PRO A 206 -10.63 -9.34 12.64
N ARG A 207 -9.96 -8.59 13.49
CA ARG A 207 -9.20 -7.41 13.09
C ARG A 207 -7.85 -7.81 12.52
N HIS A 208 -7.40 -7.08 11.52
CA HIS A 208 -6.03 -7.16 11.04
C HIS A 208 -5.22 -6.10 11.79
N LEU A 209 -4.40 -6.55 12.74
CA LEU A 209 -3.47 -5.69 13.48
C LEU A 209 -2.05 -6.09 13.15
N GLU A 210 -1.14 -5.13 13.09
CA GLU A 210 0.24 -5.42 12.75
C GLU A 210 1.21 -4.56 13.56
N ILE A 211 2.38 -5.10 13.88
CA ILE A 211 3.39 -4.42 14.69
C ILE A 211 4.60 -4.08 13.85
N GLN A 212 4.96 -2.80 13.83
CA GLN A 212 6.23 -2.35 13.27
C GLN A 212 7.39 -2.78 14.17
N ILE A 213 8.42 -3.39 13.58
CA ILE A 213 9.70 -3.61 14.26
C ILE A 213 10.85 -2.90 13.53
N LEU A 214 11.88 -2.54 14.30
CA LEU A 214 13.20 -2.15 13.82
C LEU A 214 14.26 -3.00 14.52
N ALA A 215 15.21 -3.54 13.75
CA ALA A 215 16.31 -4.33 14.28
C ALA A 215 17.65 -3.91 13.67
N ASP A 216 18.68 -3.73 14.50
CA ASP A 216 20.04 -3.44 14.03
C ASP A 216 20.96 -4.67 14.08
N ARG A 217 22.16 -4.54 13.51
CA ARG A 217 23.20 -5.58 13.54
C ARG A 217 23.89 -5.73 14.90
N ALA A 218 23.68 -4.81 15.83
CA ALA A 218 24.22 -4.87 17.19
C ALA A 218 23.35 -5.76 18.11
N GLY A 219 22.21 -6.25 17.62
CA GLY A 219 21.30 -7.13 18.35
C GLY A 219 20.14 -6.41 19.03
N THR A 220 20.00 -5.10 18.82
CA THR A 220 18.85 -4.33 19.32
C THR A 220 17.66 -4.61 18.42
N THR A 221 16.51 -4.90 19.03
CA THR A 221 15.23 -5.00 18.32
C THR A 221 14.16 -4.34 19.16
N VAL A 222 13.42 -3.41 18.56
CA VAL A 222 12.36 -2.63 19.19
C VAL A 222 11.09 -2.71 18.35
N HIS A 223 9.92 -2.58 18.98
CA HIS A 223 8.66 -2.35 18.29
C HIS A 223 8.30 -0.85 18.33
N LEU A 224 7.69 -0.37 17.25
CA LEU A 224 7.17 0.99 17.12
C LEU A 224 5.64 1.03 17.17
N GLY A 225 5.06 0.11 17.97
CA GLY A 225 3.61 0.00 18.17
C GLY A 225 2.90 -0.68 17.00
N GLU A 226 1.58 -0.66 17.07
CA GLU A 226 0.68 -1.32 16.14
C GLU A 226 0.04 -0.37 15.13
N ARG A 227 -0.42 -0.96 14.03
CA ARG A 227 -1.37 -0.38 13.09
C ARG A 227 -2.61 -1.26 12.99
N GLU A 228 -3.76 -0.62 12.81
CA GLU A 228 -5.03 -1.26 12.49
C GLU A 228 -5.26 -1.16 10.97
N CYS A 229 -5.37 -2.32 10.32
CA CYS A 229 -5.41 -2.47 8.87
C CYS A 229 -6.65 -3.25 8.41
N SER A 230 -7.70 -3.27 9.24
CA SER A 230 -8.90 -4.08 9.00
C SER A 230 -9.74 -3.63 7.80
N ILE A 231 -9.63 -2.38 7.37
CA ILE A 231 -10.39 -1.87 6.23
C ILE A 231 -9.69 -2.29 4.94
N GLN A 232 -10.15 -3.40 4.38
CA GLN A 232 -9.55 -4.03 3.22
C GLN A 232 -10.60 -4.47 2.19
N ARG A 233 -10.21 -4.47 0.91
CA ARG A 233 -10.99 -5.05 -0.19
C ARG A 233 -10.17 -6.15 -0.84
N ARG A 234 -10.69 -7.38 -0.90
CA ARG A 234 -10.00 -8.54 -1.51
C ARG A 234 -8.56 -8.71 -0.99
N HIS A 235 -8.37 -8.57 0.32
CA HIS A 235 -7.07 -8.60 1.02
C HIS A 235 -6.11 -7.43 0.71
N GLN A 236 -6.57 -6.39 0.01
CA GLN A 236 -5.83 -5.15 -0.16
C GLN A 236 -6.31 -4.12 0.86
N LYS A 237 -5.41 -3.72 1.77
CA LYS A 237 -5.67 -2.66 2.75
C LYS A 237 -5.97 -1.34 2.01
N LEU A 238 -6.91 -0.56 2.55
CA LEU A 238 -7.38 0.70 1.96
C LEU A 238 -7.23 1.89 2.92
N VAL A 239 -7.49 1.65 4.22
CA VAL A 239 -7.37 2.63 5.30
C VAL A 239 -6.63 1.98 6.46
N GLU A 240 -5.64 2.69 6.98
CA GLU A 240 -4.81 2.25 8.10
C GLU A 240 -4.74 3.33 9.17
N GLU A 241 -4.69 2.93 10.44
CA GLU A 241 -4.55 3.87 11.54
C GLU A 241 -3.54 3.40 12.59
N ALA A 242 -2.92 4.35 13.28
CA ALA A 242 -2.01 4.11 14.40
C ALA A 242 -2.28 5.12 15.53
N PRO A 243 -2.35 4.68 16.80
CA PRO A 243 -2.50 3.29 17.24
C PRO A 243 -3.88 2.71 16.83
N SER A 244 -4.11 1.41 17.09
CA SER A 244 -5.44 0.81 16.94
C SER A 244 -6.40 1.35 17.99
N ALA A 245 -7.66 1.56 17.60
CA ALA A 245 -8.74 1.95 18.50
C ALA A 245 -9.11 0.90 19.56
N VAL A 246 -8.69 -0.37 19.41
CA VAL A 246 -9.17 -1.47 20.28
C VAL A 246 -8.18 -1.89 21.35
N LEU A 247 -6.88 -1.63 21.18
CA LEU A 247 -5.86 -2.14 22.09
C LEU A 247 -5.65 -1.24 23.30
N THR A 248 -5.68 -1.85 24.48
CA THR A 248 -5.16 -1.26 25.72
C THR A 248 -3.63 -1.08 25.65
N ALA A 249 -3.06 -0.31 26.58
CA ALA A 249 -1.60 -0.15 26.66
C ALA A 249 -0.88 -1.48 26.93
N ASP A 250 -1.46 -2.34 27.77
CA ASP A 250 -0.87 -3.63 28.14
C ASP A 250 -0.93 -4.62 26.98
N GLU A 251 -2.05 -4.70 26.26
CA GLU A 251 -2.17 -5.55 25.05
C GLU A 251 -1.19 -5.10 23.97
N ARG A 252 -1.07 -3.79 23.74
CA ARG A 252 -0.10 -3.21 22.80
C ARG A 252 1.33 -3.58 23.15
N PHE A 253 1.70 -3.51 24.44
CA PHE A 253 3.03 -3.91 24.88
C PHE A 253 3.25 -5.42 24.73
N ALA A 254 2.29 -6.26 25.10
CA ALA A 254 2.38 -7.72 24.96
C ALA A 254 2.51 -8.14 23.49
N MET A 255 1.70 -7.55 22.62
CA MET A 255 1.74 -7.79 21.17
C MET A 255 3.06 -7.28 20.57
N GLY A 256 3.53 -6.10 21.02
CA GLY A 256 4.83 -5.54 20.66
C GLY A 256 6.02 -6.44 21.03
N ALA A 257 6.04 -6.93 22.28
CA ALA A 257 7.05 -7.88 22.74
C ALA A 257 7.01 -9.19 21.95
N THR A 258 5.83 -9.65 21.57
CA THR A 258 5.66 -10.84 20.71
C THR A 258 6.28 -10.62 19.33
N ALA A 259 6.05 -9.46 18.71
CA ALA A 259 6.64 -9.13 17.42
C ALA A 259 8.18 -9.01 17.49
N VAL A 260 8.71 -8.46 18.59
CA VAL A 260 10.16 -8.44 18.84
C VAL A 260 10.72 -9.87 18.96
N ALA A 261 10.02 -10.78 19.66
CA ALA A 261 10.40 -12.18 19.74
C ALA A 261 10.39 -12.87 18.37
N ALA A 262 9.37 -12.61 17.54
CA ALA A 262 9.29 -13.09 16.16
C ALA A 262 10.50 -12.63 15.33
N GLY A 263 10.83 -11.34 15.36
CA GLY A 263 11.99 -10.78 14.65
C GLY A 263 13.32 -11.39 15.11
N ARG A 264 13.50 -11.58 16.42
CA ARG A 264 14.72 -12.22 16.97
C ARG A 264 14.85 -13.68 16.53
N ALA A 265 13.75 -14.42 16.43
CA ALA A 265 13.75 -15.82 16.00
C ALA A 265 14.25 -16.03 14.55
N VAL A 266 14.23 -14.97 13.74
CA VAL A 266 14.75 -14.99 12.37
C VAL A 266 16.02 -14.16 12.19
N GLN A 267 16.62 -13.69 13.28
CA GLN A 267 17.79 -12.81 13.24
C GLN A 267 17.54 -11.60 12.32
N TYR A 268 16.37 -10.98 12.46
CA TYR A 268 15.91 -9.92 11.58
C TYR A 268 16.80 -8.69 11.63
N GLU A 269 16.90 -7.97 10.50
CA GLU A 269 17.62 -6.69 10.36
C GLU A 269 16.76 -5.71 9.55
N GLY A 270 16.81 -4.43 9.91
CA GLY A 270 16.10 -3.34 9.24
C GLY A 270 14.67 -3.17 9.76
N ALA A 271 13.81 -2.62 8.91
CA ALA A 271 12.38 -2.48 9.19
C ALA A 271 11.62 -3.72 8.69
N GLY A 272 10.68 -4.18 9.51
CA GLY A 272 9.77 -5.27 9.18
C GLY A 272 8.48 -5.14 9.95
N THR A 273 7.49 -5.91 9.56
CA THR A 273 6.19 -5.89 10.23
C THR A 273 5.70 -7.29 10.49
N VAL A 274 5.22 -7.52 11.70
CA VAL A 274 4.60 -8.79 12.10
C VAL A 274 3.08 -8.58 12.13
N GLU A 275 2.36 -9.30 11.28
CA GLU A 275 0.91 -9.19 11.13
C GLU A 275 0.20 -10.22 12.01
N PHE A 276 -0.95 -9.84 12.54
CA PHE A 276 -1.76 -10.65 13.44
C PHE A 276 -3.26 -10.51 13.13
N LEU A 277 -4.00 -11.59 13.38
CA LEU A 277 -5.44 -11.56 13.51
C LEU A 277 -5.81 -11.37 14.98
N TYR A 278 -6.59 -10.34 15.29
CA TYR A 278 -7.03 -10.04 16.66
C TYR A 278 -8.55 -10.23 16.81
N GLN A 279 -8.95 -10.96 17.86
CA GLN A 279 -10.36 -11.16 18.21
C GLN A 279 -10.52 -11.42 19.71
N HIS A 280 -11.42 -10.67 20.35
CA HIS A 280 -11.79 -10.82 21.78
C HIS A 280 -10.58 -10.85 22.76
N GLY A 281 -9.61 -9.95 22.60
CA GLY A 281 -8.44 -9.88 23.48
C GLY A 281 -7.32 -10.89 23.16
N ALA A 282 -7.51 -11.75 22.15
CA ALA A 282 -6.49 -12.67 21.67
C ALA A 282 -5.96 -12.23 20.30
N PHE A 283 -4.65 -12.36 20.09
CA PHE A 283 -4.00 -12.13 18.80
C PHE A 283 -3.24 -13.37 18.34
N TYR A 284 -3.21 -13.59 17.03
CA TYR A 284 -2.60 -14.76 16.41
C TYR A 284 -1.78 -14.33 15.21
N PHE A 285 -0.53 -14.75 15.15
CA PHE A 285 0.39 -14.48 14.05
C PHE A 285 -0.23 -14.93 12.71
N LEU A 286 -0.18 -14.02 11.74
CA LEU A 286 -0.64 -14.23 10.38
C LEU A 286 0.55 -14.42 9.44
N GLU A 287 1.40 -13.40 9.36
CA GLU A 287 2.60 -13.39 8.53
C GLU A 287 3.61 -12.34 9.02
N MET A 288 4.78 -12.31 8.39
CA MET A 288 5.76 -11.26 8.60
C MET A 288 6.16 -10.68 7.25
N ASN A 289 5.93 -9.38 7.09
CA ASN A 289 6.37 -8.62 5.93
C ASN A 289 7.82 -8.20 6.16
N THR A 290 8.73 -8.75 5.37
CA THR A 290 10.19 -8.63 5.52
C THR A 290 10.76 -7.39 4.82
N ARG A 291 10.03 -6.27 4.95
CA ARG A 291 10.28 -5.00 4.26
C ARG A 291 9.51 -3.86 4.92
N ILE A 292 9.72 -2.63 4.43
CA ILE A 292 8.83 -1.51 4.72
C ILE A 292 7.43 -1.76 4.11
N GLN A 293 6.41 -1.14 4.68
CA GLN A 293 5.03 -1.22 4.21
C GLN A 293 4.53 0.16 3.75
N VAL A 294 3.41 0.15 3.03
CA VAL A 294 2.80 1.37 2.47
C VAL A 294 2.43 2.33 3.61
N GLU A 295 1.80 1.75 4.64
CA GLU A 295 1.24 2.34 5.85
C GLU A 295 2.27 2.68 6.94
N HIS A 296 3.58 2.60 6.65
CA HIS A 296 4.60 3.06 7.59
C HIS A 296 4.43 4.52 8.08
N PRO A 297 3.89 5.49 7.29
CA PRO A 297 3.77 6.87 7.72
C PRO A 297 2.91 7.08 8.98
N VAL A 298 1.86 6.28 9.20
CA VAL A 298 1.04 6.45 10.41
C VAL A 298 1.85 6.14 11.68
N THR A 299 2.75 5.16 11.62
CA THR A 299 3.70 4.87 12.69
C THR A 299 4.71 6.00 12.87
N GLU A 300 5.28 6.53 11.78
CA GLU A 300 6.23 7.66 11.86
C GLU A 300 5.59 8.88 12.52
N LEU A 301 4.34 9.20 12.20
CA LEU A 301 3.65 10.39 12.72
C LEU A 301 3.33 10.29 14.21
N VAL A 302 3.01 9.09 14.73
CA VAL A 302 2.72 8.93 16.17
C VAL A 302 3.97 8.71 17.02
N THR A 303 5.08 8.26 16.43
CA THR A 303 6.34 8.01 17.16
C THR A 303 7.38 9.12 17.00
N GLY A 304 7.34 9.86 15.89
CA GLY A 304 8.39 10.79 15.48
C GLY A 304 9.66 10.11 14.94
N ILE A 305 9.61 8.80 14.65
CA ILE A 305 10.75 8.02 14.17
C ILE A 305 10.63 7.85 12.65
N ASP A 306 11.63 8.33 11.90
CA ASP A 306 11.69 8.13 10.44
C ASP A 306 12.19 6.72 10.11
N LEU A 307 11.30 5.87 9.62
CA LEU A 307 11.58 4.46 9.37
C LEU A 307 12.53 4.26 8.20
N VAL A 308 12.40 5.04 7.14
CA VAL A 308 13.22 4.88 5.92
C VAL A 308 14.65 5.38 6.15
N GLN A 309 14.83 6.47 6.88
CA GLN A 309 16.16 6.89 7.33
C GLN A 309 16.80 5.82 8.21
N TRP A 310 16.06 5.23 9.14
CA TRP A 310 16.59 4.14 9.98
C TRP A 310 16.94 2.89 9.19
N GLN A 311 16.17 2.50 8.17
CA GLN A 311 16.54 1.41 7.27
C GLN A 311 17.91 1.66 6.62
N ILE A 312 18.13 2.87 6.09
CA ILE A 312 19.40 3.24 5.45
C ILE A 312 20.55 3.23 6.47
N ARG A 313 20.34 3.82 7.65
CA ARG A 313 21.35 3.90 8.72
C ARG A 313 21.75 2.52 9.23
N ILE A 314 20.79 1.64 9.48
CA ILE A 314 21.01 0.25 9.89
C ILE A 314 21.80 -0.50 8.83
N ALA A 315 21.40 -0.39 7.55
CA ALA A 315 22.10 -1.03 6.45
C ALA A 315 23.55 -0.52 6.30
N ALA A 316 23.79 0.75 6.63
CA ALA A 316 25.13 1.35 6.70
C ALA A 316 25.94 0.96 7.95
N GLY A 317 25.39 0.12 8.83
CA GLY A 317 26.04 -0.41 10.02
C GLY A 317 25.84 0.41 11.30
N GLU A 318 24.97 1.41 11.30
CA GLU A 318 24.65 2.15 12.53
C GLU A 318 23.76 1.33 13.46
N ALA A 319 24.07 1.34 14.76
CA ALA A 319 23.20 0.82 15.80
C ALA A 319 22.05 1.79 16.11
N LEU A 320 20.91 1.25 16.54
CA LEU A 320 19.82 2.04 17.08
C LEU A 320 20.33 2.83 18.29
N ASN A 321 20.02 4.12 18.33
CA ASN A 321 20.45 5.01 19.41
C ASN A 321 19.34 5.25 20.46
N PHE A 322 18.32 4.39 20.47
CA PHE A 322 17.19 4.44 21.38
C PHE A 322 16.77 3.02 21.76
N ALA A 323 16.22 2.87 22.97
CA ALA A 323 15.70 1.62 23.50
C ALA A 323 14.16 1.59 23.41
N GLN A 324 13.56 0.44 23.74
CA GLN A 324 12.10 0.29 23.75
C GLN A 324 11.41 1.30 24.68
N THR A 325 12.06 1.68 25.78
CA THR A 325 11.54 2.65 26.77
C THR A 325 11.49 4.08 26.25
N ASP A 326 12.21 4.39 25.17
CA ASP A 326 12.23 5.73 24.56
C ASP A 326 11.12 5.91 23.53
N VAL A 327 10.47 4.81 23.12
CA VAL A 327 9.37 4.84 22.15
C VAL A 327 8.09 5.31 22.83
N SER A 328 7.59 6.47 22.41
CA SER A 328 6.32 7.03 22.89
C SER A 328 5.33 7.21 21.74
N PHE A 329 4.05 6.95 22.00
CA PHE A 329 2.97 7.14 21.03
C PHE A 329 2.22 8.43 21.35
N ARG A 330 2.15 9.35 20.39
CA ARG A 330 1.52 10.66 20.57
C ARG A 330 0.43 10.86 19.54
N GLY A 331 -0.79 11.08 20.02
CA GLY A 331 -1.94 11.33 19.14
C GLY A 331 -2.37 10.09 18.35
N HIS A 332 -3.00 10.34 17.21
CA HIS A 332 -3.56 9.34 16.31
C HIS A 332 -3.31 9.75 14.87
N ALA A 333 -2.92 8.79 14.04
CA ALA A 333 -2.71 8.99 12.62
C ALA A 333 -3.58 8.05 11.79
N ILE A 334 -4.05 8.53 10.64
CA ILE A 334 -4.86 7.78 9.67
C ILE A 334 -4.26 7.99 8.29
N GLU A 335 -4.11 6.93 7.52
CA GLU A 335 -3.72 6.93 6.11
C GLU A 335 -4.87 6.43 5.25
N CYS A 336 -5.09 7.10 4.12
CA CYS A 336 -5.96 6.64 3.04
C CYS A 336 -5.15 6.48 1.76
N ARG A 337 -5.24 5.31 1.14
CA ARG A 337 -4.57 5.00 -0.14
C ARG A 337 -5.37 5.54 -1.31
N ILE A 338 -4.89 6.62 -1.93
CA ILE A 338 -5.51 7.21 -3.11
C ILE A 338 -5.08 6.39 -4.33
N THR A 339 -6.01 5.64 -4.91
CA THR A 339 -5.80 4.78 -6.07
C THR A 339 -6.54 5.32 -7.29
N SER A 340 -6.07 5.00 -8.49
CA SER A 340 -6.78 5.25 -9.75
C SER A 340 -7.78 4.14 -10.04
N GLU A 341 -8.78 4.02 -9.18
CA GLU A 341 -9.89 3.08 -9.33
C GLU A 341 -11.20 3.85 -9.11
N ASP A 342 -12.24 3.49 -9.86
CA ASP A 342 -13.59 4.07 -9.74
C ASP A 342 -14.43 3.26 -8.75
N PRO A 343 -14.65 3.74 -7.51
CA PRO A 343 -15.37 2.97 -6.51
C PRO A 343 -16.85 2.77 -6.88
N ALA A 344 -17.46 3.68 -7.64
CA ALA A 344 -18.85 3.57 -8.11
C ALA A 344 -19.03 2.40 -9.08
N ASN A 345 -17.97 2.07 -9.81
CA ASN A 345 -17.95 1.00 -10.80
C ASN A 345 -17.10 -0.18 -10.33
N SER A 346 -17.36 -0.67 -9.11
CA SER A 346 -16.68 -1.84 -8.54
C SER A 346 -15.16 -1.72 -8.44
N PHE A 347 -14.62 -0.50 -8.29
CA PHE A 347 -13.19 -0.18 -8.30
C PHE A 347 -12.50 -0.65 -9.59
N LEU A 348 -13.10 -0.40 -10.75
CA LEU A 348 -12.42 -0.64 -12.01
C LEU A 348 -11.22 0.33 -12.16
N PRO A 349 -10.06 -0.12 -12.66
CA PRO A 349 -8.92 0.75 -12.89
C PRO A 349 -9.24 1.88 -13.86
N SER A 350 -8.81 3.10 -13.52
CA SER A 350 -8.95 4.30 -14.32
C SER A 350 -7.59 4.75 -14.86
N ALA A 351 -7.43 4.71 -16.18
CA ALA A 351 -6.25 5.25 -16.88
C ALA A 351 -6.57 6.62 -17.49
N GLY A 352 -5.57 7.46 -17.65
CA GLY A 352 -5.74 8.80 -18.20
C GLY A 352 -4.66 9.76 -17.77
N ARG A 353 -4.78 11.01 -18.21
CA ARG A 353 -3.82 12.07 -17.88
C ARG A 353 -4.32 12.87 -16.69
N ILE A 354 -3.44 13.17 -15.75
CA ILE A 354 -3.73 14.08 -14.63
C ILE A 354 -3.82 15.52 -15.18
N GLU A 355 -5.01 16.00 -15.47
CA GLU A 355 -5.25 17.36 -16.00
C GLU A 355 -5.08 18.44 -14.92
N TRP A 356 -5.50 18.10 -13.70
CA TRP A 356 -5.38 18.95 -12.53
C TRP A 356 -5.06 18.12 -11.28
N LEU A 357 -4.20 18.67 -10.42
CA LEU A 357 -3.84 18.10 -9.14
C LEU A 357 -3.75 19.21 -8.10
N GLU A 358 -4.61 19.16 -7.09
CA GLU A 358 -4.57 20.01 -5.91
C GLU A 358 -4.37 19.12 -4.69
N ILE A 359 -3.21 19.27 -4.04
CA ILE A 359 -2.79 18.42 -2.92
C ILE A 359 -3.24 19.09 -1.61
N PRO A 360 -3.93 18.37 -0.70
CA PRO A 360 -4.32 18.94 0.58
C PRO A 360 -3.10 19.26 1.45
N SER A 361 -3.19 20.31 2.26
CA SER A 361 -2.07 20.78 3.08
C SER A 361 -2.53 21.29 4.46
N GLY A 362 -1.65 21.98 5.20
CA GLY A 362 -1.96 22.52 6.52
C GLY A 362 -1.61 21.57 7.68
N ALA A 363 -1.90 22.02 8.91
CA ALA A 363 -1.42 21.37 10.12
C ALA A 363 -1.89 19.91 10.25
N GLY A 364 -0.93 19.00 10.41
CA GLY A 364 -1.18 17.58 10.60
C GLY A 364 -1.64 16.84 9.33
N VAL A 365 -1.37 17.37 8.14
CA VAL A 365 -1.62 16.68 6.85
C VAL A 365 -0.29 16.42 6.16
N ARG A 366 -0.09 15.18 5.70
CA ARG A 366 1.06 14.71 4.95
C ARG A 366 0.58 14.08 3.64
N TRP A 367 1.36 14.30 2.59
CA TRP A 367 1.13 13.75 1.26
C TRP A 367 2.39 13.03 0.76
N ASP A 368 2.22 11.74 0.50
CA ASP A 368 3.24 10.89 -0.11
C ASP A 368 2.68 10.42 -1.47
N GLY A 369 3.01 11.15 -2.54
CA GLY A 369 2.46 10.92 -3.87
C GLY A 369 3.49 10.59 -4.94
N GLY A 370 3.10 9.72 -5.87
CA GLY A 370 3.86 9.31 -7.04
C GLY A 370 3.34 9.90 -8.35
N ILE A 371 2.53 10.96 -8.29
CA ILE A 371 1.89 11.60 -9.45
C ILE A 371 2.15 13.11 -9.51
N ALA A 372 2.00 13.70 -10.70
CA ALA A 372 2.08 15.13 -10.93
C ALA A 372 1.12 15.56 -12.05
N ARG A 373 0.80 16.85 -12.13
CA ARG A 373 0.02 17.39 -13.24
C ARG A 373 0.69 17.09 -14.57
N GLY A 374 -0.10 16.63 -15.54
CA GLY A 374 0.33 16.26 -16.87
C GLY A 374 0.87 14.83 -17.01
N TYR A 375 1.08 14.11 -15.89
CA TYR A 375 1.50 12.71 -15.89
C TYR A 375 0.37 11.79 -16.38
N GLU A 376 0.74 10.74 -17.10
CA GLU A 376 -0.19 9.77 -17.67
C GLU A 376 -0.20 8.50 -16.83
N ILE A 377 -1.38 8.14 -16.32
CA ILE A 377 -1.64 6.93 -15.57
C ILE A 377 -1.99 5.83 -16.56
N GLY A 378 -1.13 4.81 -16.63
CA GLY A 378 -1.37 3.61 -17.43
C GLY A 378 -1.93 2.44 -16.60
N LEU A 379 -2.15 1.31 -17.27
CA LEU A 379 -2.65 0.06 -16.66
C LEU A 379 -1.55 -0.99 -16.42
N HIS A 380 -0.28 -0.59 -16.52
CA HIS A 380 0.86 -1.51 -16.43
C HIS A 380 1.26 -1.87 -15.00
N TYR A 381 0.87 -1.06 -14.01
CA TYR A 381 1.30 -1.16 -12.61
C TYR A 381 0.10 -1.15 -11.67
N ASP A 382 0.38 -1.24 -10.38
CA ASP A 382 -0.63 -1.07 -9.35
C ASP A 382 -1.25 0.34 -9.43
N PRO A 383 -2.54 0.50 -9.05
CA PRO A 383 -3.26 1.75 -9.21
C PRO A 383 -2.91 2.80 -8.14
N MET A 384 -1.92 2.58 -7.26
CA MET A 384 -1.58 3.57 -6.23
C MET A 384 -1.08 4.87 -6.86
N LEU A 385 -1.78 5.97 -6.56
CA LEU A 385 -1.38 7.31 -6.96
C LEU A 385 -0.60 7.99 -5.84
N ALA A 386 -1.13 7.90 -4.62
CA ALA A 386 -0.59 8.58 -3.45
C ALA A 386 -1.23 8.08 -2.14
N LYS A 387 -0.71 8.60 -1.04
CA LYS A 387 -1.23 8.42 0.31
C LYS A 387 -1.54 9.79 0.89
N VAL A 388 -2.76 9.96 1.40
CA VAL A 388 -3.12 11.09 2.26
C VAL A 388 -3.01 10.59 3.69
N ILE A 389 -2.16 11.22 4.48
CA ILE A 389 -1.95 10.83 5.87
C ILE A 389 -2.23 12.03 6.76
N VAL A 390 -2.95 11.82 7.85
CA VAL A 390 -3.21 12.86 8.83
C VAL A 390 -2.77 12.44 10.22
N HIS A 391 -2.46 13.42 11.07
CA HIS A 391 -2.13 13.22 12.48
C HIS A 391 -2.85 14.23 13.37
N ALA A 392 -3.39 13.79 14.50
CA ALA A 392 -4.16 14.60 15.44
C ALA A 392 -3.92 14.19 16.90
N PRO A 393 -4.29 15.02 17.89
CA PRO A 393 -4.25 14.62 19.30
C PRO A 393 -5.19 13.46 19.68
N SER A 394 -6.29 13.24 18.95
CA SER A 394 -7.24 12.14 19.17
C SER A 394 -7.70 11.52 17.86
N ARG A 395 -8.25 10.31 17.91
CA ARG A 395 -8.80 9.61 16.75
C ARG A 395 -9.92 10.40 16.08
N GLU A 396 -10.85 10.98 16.85
CA GLU A 396 -11.96 11.77 16.31
C GLU A 396 -11.46 12.99 15.53
N LEU A 397 -10.47 13.70 16.08
CA LEU A 397 -9.85 14.83 15.39
C LEU A 397 -9.04 14.40 14.15
N ALA A 398 -8.47 13.19 14.16
CA ALA A 398 -7.80 12.64 12.98
C ALA A 398 -8.82 12.33 11.88
N ILE A 399 -9.96 11.74 12.21
CA ILE A 399 -11.05 11.47 11.26
C ILE A 399 -11.57 12.79 10.66
N ASP A 400 -11.85 13.79 11.49
CA ASP A 400 -12.33 15.09 11.01
C ASP A 400 -11.30 15.82 10.14
N ARG A 401 -10.01 15.68 10.47
CA ARG A 401 -8.92 16.21 9.65
C ARG A 401 -8.79 15.45 8.32
N MET A 402 -8.91 14.12 8.31
CA MET A 402 -8.88 13.32 7.09
C MET A 402 -10.03 13.70 6.17
N ARG A 403 -11.25 13.82 6.71
CA ARG A 403 -12.43 14.28 5.99
C ARG A 403 -12.14 15.60 5.28
N ARG A 404 -11.62 16.59 6.01
CA ARG A 404 -11.22 17.89 5.44
C ARG A 404 -10.16 17.76 4.35
N ALA A 405 -9.10 16.97 4.58
CA ALA A 405 -8.04 16.78 3.60
C ALA A 405 -8.55 16.11 2.30
N LEU A 406 -9.41 15.09 2.41
CA LEU A 406 -10.05 14.45 1.27
C LEU A 406 -11.01 15.40 0.54
N THR A 407 -11.73 16.25 1.27
CA THR A 407 -12.58 17.30 0.67
C THR A 407 -11.77 18.37 -0.07
N GLU A 408 -10.52 18.62 0.28
CA GLU A 408 -9.63 19.56 -0.42
C GLU A 408 -8.87 18.94 -1.58
N LEU A 409 -8.64 17.61 -1.55
CA LEU A 409 -7.95 16.89 -2.62
C LEU A 409 -8.72 17.00 -3.94
N ARG A 410 -8.07 17.46 -5.00
CA ARG A 410 -8.62 17.42 -6.36
C ARG A 410 -7.67 16.68 -7.27
N VAL A 411 -8.16 15.60 -7.88
CA VAL A 411 -7.49 14.87 -8.95
C VAL A 411 -8.46 14.84 -10.11
N VAL A 412 -8.10 15.48 -11.23
CA VAL A 412 -8.97 15.57 -12.41
C VAL A 412 -8.28 14.87 -13.59
N GLY A 413 -9.06 14.11 -14.35
CA GLY A 413 -8.62 13.38 -15.55
C GLY A 413 -8.49 11.87 -15.36
N VAL A 414 -8.59 11.39 -14.12
CA VAL A 414 -8.76 9.98 -13.76
C VAL A 414 -9.72 9.88 -12.57
N GLU A 415 -10.47 8.78 -12.48
CA GLU A 415 -11.24 8.44 -11.29
C GLU A 415 -10.32 8.04 -10.15
N THR A 416 -10.76 8.29 -8.90
CA THR A 416 -9.97 7.95 -7.72
C THR A 416 -10.79 7.35 -6.59
N SER A 417 -10.12 6.66 -5.67
CA SER A 417 -10.72 6.14 -4.43
C SER A 417 -11.05 7.20 -3.37
N ALA A 418 -10.70 8.48 -3.59
CA ALA A 418 -10.89 9.54 -2.58
C ALA A 418 -12.36 9.72 -2.12
N PRO A 419 -13.40 9.68 -2.99
CA PRO A 419 -14.79 9.79 -2.56
C PRO A 419 -15.23 8.63 -1.65
N PHE A 420 -14.76 7.41 -1.92
CA PHE A 420 -15.01 6.26 -1.04
C PHE A 420 -14.41 6.49 0.35
N HIS A 421 -13.16 6.94 0.42
CA HIS A 421 -12.50 7.22 1.71
C HIS A 421 -13.22 8.32 2.49
N LEU A 422 -13.76 9.33 1.82
CA LEU A 422 -14.52 10.40 2.46
C LEU A 422 -15.75 9.83 3.19
N ARG A 423 -16.48 8.92 2.55
CA ARG A 423 -17.65 8.24 3.15
C ARG A 423 -17.25 7.32 4.31
N VAL A 424 -16.11 6.63 4.22
CA VAL A 424 -15.58 5.86 5.35
C VAL A 424 -15.36 6.75 6.58
N MET A 425 -14.85 7.98 6.42
CA MET A 425 -14.66 8.92 7.54
C MET A 425 -15.99 9.39 8.18
N GLU A 426 -17.11 9.23 7.49
CA GLU A 426 -18.45 9.63 7.92
C GLU A 426 -19.26 8.46 8.50
N GLU A 427 -18.92 7.23 8.11
CA GLU A 427 -19.62 6.01 8.52
C GLU A 427 -19.51 5.76 10.03
N ALA A 428 -20.63 5.37 10.64
CA ALA A 428 -20.81 5.33 12.09
C ALA A 428 -19.94 4.27 12.80
N ASP A 429 -19.83 3.07 12.24
CA ASP A 429 -18.99 2.00 12.80
C ASP A 429 -17.51 2.34 12.67
N PHE A 430 -17.08 2.98 11.58
CA PHE A 430 -15.72 3.49 11.45
C PHE A 430 -15.41 4.54 12.52
N ARG A 431 -16.30 5.52 12.70
CA ARG A 431 -16.14 6.55 13.76
C ARG A 431 -16.16 5.95 15.16
N ALA A 432 -16.97 4.92 15.41
CA ALA A 432 -17.01 4.19 16.67
C ALA A 432 -15.85 3.19 16.86
N GLY A 433 -14.99 3.00 15.86
CA GLY A 433 -13.87 2.07 15.91
C GLY A 433 -14.29 0.60 15.87
N LYS A 434 -15.49 0.27 15.38
CA LYS A 434 -16.02 -1.10 15.21
C LYS A 434 -15.57 -1.70 13.87
N LEU A 435 -14.28 -1.99 13.79
CA LEU A 435 -13.62 -2.45 12.57
C LEU A 435 -13.36 -3.95 12.63
N ASP A 436 -13.41 -4.60 11.47
CA ASP A 436 -12.91 -5.95 11.23
C ASP A 436 -12.78 -6.16 9.70
N ILE A 437 -12.22 -7.31 9.30
CA ILE A 437 -11.99 -7.61 7.88
C ILE A 437 -13.26 -7.76 7.03
N LEU A 438 -14.45 -7.87 7.64
CA LEU A 438 -15.75 -7.95 6.97
C LEU A 438 -16.45 -6.58 6.94
N TYR A 439 -15.77 -5.50 7.32
CA TYR A 439 -16.34 -4.15 7.33
C TYR A 439 -16.92 -3.77 5.96
N LEU A 440 -16.19 -4.01 4.87
CA LEU A 440 -16.70 -3.72 3.52
C LEU A 440 -17.78 -4.67 3.05
N ASP A 441 -17.85 -5.90 3.56
CA ASP A 441 -18.96 -6.79 3.24
C ASP A 441 -20.28 -6.27 3.85
N ARG A 442 -20.19 -5.50 4.95
CA ARG A 442 -21.37 -4.88 5.61
C ARG A 442 -21.73 -3.52 5.03
N HIS A 443 -20.73 -2.69 4.76
CA HIS A 443 -20.92 -1.27 4.44
C HIS A 443 -20.58 -0.91 3.00
N GLY A 444 -20.01 -1.84 2.21
CA GLY A 444 -19.44 -1.56 0.90
C GLY A 444 -20.43 -0.99 -0.11
N ASP A 445 -21.65 -1.54 -0.15
CA ASP A 445 -22.71 -1.05 -1.05
C ASP A 445 -23.05 0.41 -0.73
N GLU A 446 -23.28 0.71 0.56
CA GLU A 446 -23.53 2.08 1.00
C GLU A 446 -22.35 2.99 0.66
N LEU A 447 -21.11 2.57 0.90
CA LEU A 447 -19.92 3.39 0.69
C LEU A 447 -19.56 3.64 -0.79
N THR A 448 -20.14 2.86 -1.71
CA THR A 448 -19.87 2.95 -3.16
C THR A 448 -21.05 3.42 -3.99
N ASP A 449 -22.23 3.60 -3.39
CA ASP A 449 -23.41 4.12 -4.07
C ASP A 449 -23.37 5.66 -4.13
N PHE A 450 -22.73 6.22 -5.17
CA PHE A 450 -22.62 7.66 -5.36
C PHE A 450 -23.79 8.18 -6.18
N GLU A 451 -24.90 8.52 -5.52
CA GLU A 451 -25.95 9.31 -6.15
C GLU A 451 -25.61 10.81 -6.07
N PRO A 452 -25.51 11.53 -7.20
CA PRO A 452 -25.27 12.96 -7.17
C PRO A 452 -26.49 13.67 -6.57
N SER A 453 -26.25 14.58 -5.64
CA SER A 453 -27.30 15.42 -5.07
C SER A 453 -27.93 16.34 -6.13
N ASP A 454 -29.17 16.76 -5.88
CA ASP A 454 -29.85 17.78 -6.70
C ASP A 454 -29.02 19.06 -6.87
N GLU A 455 -28.23 19.42 -5.86
CA GLU A 455 -27.34 20.58 -5.91
C GLU A 455 -26.16 20.34 -6.86
N GLU A 456 -25.50 19.20 -6.77
CA GLU A 456 -24.40 18.83 -7.69
C GLU A 456 -24.91 18.75 -9.14
N LEU A 457 -26.08 18.16 -9.36
CA LEU A 457 -26.72 18.12 -10.68
C LEU A 457 -27.00 19.54 -11.22
N ARG A 458 -27.42 20.48 -10.37
CA ARG A 458 -27.62 21.90 -10.76
C ARG A 458 -26.30 22.58 -11.09
N VAL A 459 -25.24 22.35 -10.31
CA VAL A 459 -23.91 22.91 -10.56
C VAL A 459 -23.36 22.39 -11.88
N VAL A 460 -23.45 21.09 -12.14
CA VAL A 460 -23.04 20.48 -13.41
C VAL A 460 -23.85 21.03 -14.58
N ALA A 461 -25.17 21.18 -14.42
CA ALA A 461 -26.01 21.78 -15.45
C ALA A 461 -25.59 23.23 -15.77
N LEU A 462 -25.34 24.05 -14.74
CA LEU A 462 -24.89 25.43 -14.91
C LEU A 462 -23.51 25.51 -15.58
N ALA A 463 -22.55 24.69 -15.13
CA ALA A 463 -21.22 24.62 -15.73
C ALA A 463 -21.27 24.21 -17.20
N THR A 464 -22.15 23.25 -17.55
CA THR A 464 -22.37 22.80 -18.92
C THR A 464 -22.91 23.94 -19.81
N VAL A 465 -23.88 24.72 -19.30
CA VAL A 465 -24.40 25.89 -20.01
C VAL A 465 -23.31 26.95 -20.22
N LEU A 466 -22.52 27.26 -19.18
CA LEU A 466 -21.44 28.24 -19.28
C LEU A 466 -20.35 27.83 -20.27
N LEU A 467 -19.95 26.55 -20.28
CA LEU A 467 -18.97 26.03 -21.23
C LEU A 467 -19.49 26.08 -22.67
N GLU A 468 -20.78 25.82 -22.89
CA GLU A 468 -21.39 25.92 -24.22
C GLU A 468 -21.50 27.39 -24.68
N GLU A 469 -21.86 28.32 -23.79
CA GLU A 469 -21.85 29.75 -24.09
C GLU A 469 -20.44 30.25 -24.41
N GLU A 470 -19.42 29.81 -23.68
CA GLU A 470 -18.02 30.13 -23.99
C GLU A 470 -17.62 29.59 -25.38
N ARG A 471 -18.00 28.35 -25.72
CA ARG A 471 -17.76 27.78 -27.06
C ARG A 471 -18.48 28.58 -28.15
N ARG A 472 -19.72 29.01 -27.92
CA ARG A 472 -20.49 29.86 -28.85
C ARG A 472 -19.83 31.22 -29.04
N ALA A 473 -19.41 31.86 -27.96
CA ALA A 473 -18.69 33.13 -28.02
C ALA A 473 -17.38 32.99 -28.82
N ARG A 474 -16.58 31.95 -28.58
CA ARG A 474 -15.37 31.65 -29.35
C ARG A 474 -15.65 31.39 -30.84
N ARG A 475 -16.78 30.73 -31.18
CA ARG A 475 -17.21 30.55 -32.58
C ARG A 475 -17.63 31.87 -33.25
N SER A 476 -18.29 32.76 -32.51
CA SER A 476 -18.78 34.05 -33.04
C SER A 476 -17.69 35.07 -33.36
N ILE A 477 -16.46 34.92 -32.84
CA ILE A 477 -15.34 35.86 -33.07
C ILE A 477 -14.63 35.63 -34.42
N THR A 478 -15.02 34.64 -35.22
CA THR A 478 -14.46 34.42 -36.57
C THR A 478 -15.36 35.02 -37.65
N ARG A 479 -15.45 36.35 -37.72
CA ARG A 479 -15.91 37.07 -38.92
C ARG A 479 -14.75 37.92 -39.43
N ILE A 480 -13.92 37.32 -40.29
CA ILE A 480 -13.02 38.10 -41.16
C ILE A 480 -13.91 38.72 -42.22
N ASP A 481 -14.04 40.03 -42.20
CA ASP A 481 -14.79 40.80 -43.21
C ASP A 481 -13.91 40.93 -44.46
N HIS A 482 -14.06 40.00 -45.40
CA HIS A 482 -13.61 40.17 -46.78
C HIS A 482 -14.83 40.46 -47.65
N GLY A 483 -15.25 41.73 -47.64
CA GLY A 483 -16.27 42.27 -48.53
C GLY A 483 -15.63 43.15 -49.60
N ASP A 484 -15.57 42.62 -50.83
CA ASP A 484 -15.22 43.32 -52.07
C ASP A 484 -15.94 44.66 -52.23
N ALA A 485 -15.17 45.72 -52.47
CA ALA A 485 -15.63 46.92 -53.15
C ALA A 485 -14.99 46.98 -54.55
N LEU A 486 -15.46 46.12 -55.45
CA LEU A 486 -15.31 46.32 -56.88
C LEU A 486 -16.62 46.86 -57.46
N GLY A 487 -16.55 48.10 -57.99
CA GLY A 487 -17.36 48.46 -59.15
C GLY A 487 -18.02 49.84 -59.14
N SER A 488 -17.36 50.76 -59.83
CA SER A 488 -17.92 51.61 -60.90
C SER A 488 -17.95 53.13 -60.64
N GLY A 489 -17.12 53.84 -61.41
CA GLY A 489 -17.08 55.29 -61.53
C GLY A 489 -16.28 55.65 -62.77
N TRP A 490 -16.96 55.66 -63.93
CA TRP A 490 -16.40 56.09 -65.20
C TRP A 490 -16.07 57.60 -65.20
N SER A 491 -15.10 57.92 -66.06
CA SER A 491 -14.85 59.22 -66.70
C SER A 491 -13.95 60.24 -65.99
N GLY A 492 -12.94 60.73 -66.74
CA GLY A 492 -12.41 62.08 -66.53
C GLY A 492 -10.90 62.28 -66.60
N ARG A 493 -10.31 62.09 -67.78
CA ARG A 493 -9.21 62.88 -68.38
C ARG A 493 -8.19 63.58 -67.44
N GLY A 494 -6.93 63.21 -67.63
CA GLY A 494 -5.91 64.16 -68.13
C GLY A 494 -4.93 64.79 -67.13
N GLY A 495 -3.64 64.73 -67.50
CA GLY A 495 -2.62 65.75 -67.20
C GLY A 495 -1.80 65.53 -65.92
N TRP A 496 -0.62 64.89 -66.02
CA TRP A 496 0.72 65.51 -66.14
C TRP A 496 1.30 66.16 -64.86
N THR A 497 2.34 65.49 -64.35
CA THR A 497 3.64 65.99 -63.83
C THR A 497 3.72 67.00 -62.67
N GLY A 498 4.43 66.56 -61.62
CA GLY A 498 5.68 67.19 -61.19
C GLY A 498 5.63 68.07 -59.94
N ARG A 499 6.00 67.53 -58.78
CA ARG A 499 7.34 67.57 -58.16
C ARG A 499 7.32 66.77 -56.86
#